data_AF-A0A3P5XDX0-F1
#
_entry.id   AF-A0A3P5XDX0-F1
#
_cell.length_a   1.000
_cell.length_b   1.000
_cell.length_c   1.000
_cell.angle_alpha   90.00
_cell.angle_beta   90.00
_cell.angle_gamma   90.00
#
_symmetry.space_group_name_H-M   'P 1'
#
loop_
_entity.id
_entity.type
_entity.pdbx_description
1 polymer ?
#
loop_
_entity_poly.entity_id
_entity_poly.type
_entity_poly.pdbx_seq_one_letter_code
_entity_poly.pdbx_strand_id
1 'polypeptide(L)'
;MKAAALALVPVLASAAAFAQDGAPCAAIWASAQARAGEAGYTLTGRIGPETGASCVFLDLLAESQVWAWSAESVVAEGEALAWAAGEPAPGLMTLRLDALRALPRSGDPVQDYLAEVQARPIFLDLRLEWNDVRNELQIHDLSLDLSGGNSLSLRATFANVDLSGEAAIFASLSAVTMPGFELHLRNGDLFETVILPQILPDLAEPGVTPAESLSRFRDGLRERISALPEPPFTHETRAPLEQIAATLPHPAGEASLRISDPSGGLIRTIIGTAVFGETPDPAANYLKDTTWHIGWMPGR
;
A
#
# COMPACT_ATOMS: atom_id res chain seq x y z
N MET A 1 7.52 -8.37 11.60
CA MET A 1 7.58 -7.10 10.82
C MET A 1 6.58 -7.04 9.64
N LYS A 2 5.98 -8.15 9.19
CA LYS A 2 4.89 -8.18 8.19
C LYS A 2 3.64 -7.34 8.52
N ALA A 3 3.54 -6.77 9.72
CA ALA A 3 2.36 -6.06 10.22
C ALA A 3 2.36 -4.54 9.97
N ALA A 4 3.51 -3.91 9.68
CA ALA A 4 3.59 -2.43 9.65
C ALA A 4 3.03 -1.81 8.35
N ALA A 5 3.32 -2.40 7.19
CA ALA A 5 2.70 -1.99 5.92
C ALA A 5 1.22 -2.39 5.82
N LEU A 6 0.82 -3.41 6.61
CA LEU A 6 -0.56 -3.88 6.71
C LEU A 6 -1.39 -3.10 7.75
N ALA A 7 -0.87 -2.03 8.35
CA ALA A 7 -1.61 -1.25 9.36
C ALA A 7 -2.38 -0.06 8.78
N LEU A 8 -2.00 0.47 7.60
CA LEU A 8 -2.75 1.54 6.93
C LEU A 8 -3.90 1.01 6.05
N VAL A 9 -3.78 -0.21 5.51
CA VAL A 9 -4.84 -0.81 4.68
C VAL A 9 -6.11 -1.15 5.48
N PRO A 10 -6.07 -1.67 6.73
CA PRO A 10 -7.25 -1.89 7.53
C PRO A 10 -7.91 -0.59 7.96
N VAL A 11 -7.13 0.46 8.25
CA VAL A 11 -7.67 1.78 8.62
C VAL A 11 -8.43 2.43 7.46
N LEU A 12 -8.04 2.13 6.21
CA LEU A 12 -8.74 2.60 5.01
C LEU A 12 -9.83 1.63 4.49
N ALA A 13 -9.80 0.36 4.88
CA ALA A 13 -10.73 -0.68 4.42
C ALA A 13 -11.85 -1.03 5.42
N SER A 14 -11.77 -0.58 6.67
CA SER A 14 -12.72 -0.98 7.73
C SER A 14 -13.87 0.00 7.92
N ALA A 15 -14.41 0.39 6.77
CA ALA A 15 -15.62 1.14 6.61
C ALA A 15 -16.80 0.17 6.41
N ALA A 16 -17.15 -0.64 7.41
CA ALA A 16 -18.40 -1.41 7.37
C ALA A 16 -18.89 -1.73 8.79
N ALA A 17 -19.72 -0.85 9.38
CA ALA A 17 -20.86 -1.24 10.22
C ALA A 17 -21.64 -0.01 10.75
N PHE A 18 -22.97 -0.10 10.67
CA PHE A 18 -24.04 0.69 11.33
C PHE A 18 -24.52 1.99 10.67
N ALA A 19 -25.72 1.92 10.04
CA ALA A 19 -26.44 3.04 9.46
C ALA A 19 -27.61 3.46 10.36
N GLN A 20 -27.71 4.76 10.62
CA GLN A 20 -28.96 5.53 10.49
C GLN A 20 -28.62 6.89 9.85
N ASP A 21 -29.45 7.28 8.89
CA ASP A 21 -29.51 8.55 8.12
C ASP A 21 -28.34 9.53 8.28
N GLY A 22 -27.53 9.62 7.23
CA GLY A 22 -26.40 10.55 7.12
C GLY A 22 -25.32 10.19 8.12
N ALA A 23 -24.52 9.16 7.82
CA ALA A 23 -23.43 8.72 8.68
C ALA A 23 -22.59 9.92 9.12
N PRO A 24 -22.78 10.41 10.37
CA PRO A 24 -22.08 11.60 10.80
C PRO A 24 -20.61 11.22 10.81
N CYS A 25 -19.71 12.13 10.48
CA CYS A 25 -18.28 11.81 10.49
C CYS A 25 -17.83 11.21 11.83
N ALA A 26 -18.61 11.44 12.90
CA ALA A 26 -18.56 10.74 14.18
C ALA A 26 -18.71 9.20 14.13
N ALA A 27 -19.62 8.64 13.33
CA ALA A 27 -19.77 7.19 13.19
C ALA A 27 -18.56 6.56 12.48
N ILE A 28 -18.10 7.19 11.40
CA ILE A 28 -16.88 6.80 10.68
C ILE A 28 -15.67 6.88 11.62
N TRP A 29 -15.56 7.97 12.38
CA TRP A 29 -14.51 8.15 13.38
C TRP A 29 -14.55 7.06 14.46
N ALA A 30 -15.73 6.77 15.02
CA ALA A 30 -15.90 5.74 16.04
C ALA A 30 -15.52 4.34 15.52
N SER A 31 -15.91 4.02 14.28
CA SER A 31 -15.50 2.77 13.62
C SER A 31 -13.98 2.71 13.46
N ALA A 32 -13.36 3.78 12.94
CA ALA A 32 -11.91 3.86 12.80
C ALA A 32 -11.17 3.68 14.13
N GLN A 33 -11.68 4.28 15.22
CA GLN A 33 -11.11 4.12 16.56
C GLN A 33 -11.24 2.69 17.09
N ALA A 34 -12.41 2.05 16.92
CA ALA A 34 -12.63 0.68 17.34
C ALA A 34 -11.66 -0.29 16.62
N ARG A 35 -11.52 -0.12 15.31
CA ARG A 35 -10.64 -0.94 14.46
C ARG A 35 -9.16 -0.70 14.73
N ALA A 36 -8.76 0.55 14.97
CA ALA A 36 -7.42 0.84 15.46
C ALA A 36 -7.14 0.11 16.78
N GLY A 37 -8.11 0.11 17.71
CA GLY A 37 -8.03 -0.64 18.98
C GLY A 37 -7.87 -2.14 18.80
N GLU A 38 -8.65 -2.76 17.89
CA GLU A 38 -8.53 -4.17 17.52
C GLU A 38 -7.13 -4.50 16.96
N ALA A 39 -6.53 -3.56 16.24
CA ALA A 39 -5.18 -3.68 15.69
C ALA A 39 -4.06 -3.34 16.69
N GLY A 40 -4.38 -3.00 17.94
CA GLY A 40 -3.41 -2.65 18.98
C GLY A 40 -2.90 -1.20 18.92
N TYR A 41 -3.65 -0.30 18.27
CA TYR A 41 -3.36 1.13 18.19
C TYR A 41 -4.38 1.95 18.99
N THR A 42 -3.93 3.04 19.59
CA THR A 42 -4.79 4.09 20.12
C THR A 42 -4.90 5.19 19.07
N LEU A 43 -6.09 5.37 18.49
CA LEU A 43 -6.37 6.42 17.52
C LEU A 43 -7.00 7.64 18.22
N THR A 44 -6.31 8.77 18.11
CA THR A 44 -6.75 10.08 18.60
C THR A 44 -6.74 11.10 17.47
N GLY A 45 -7.47 12.19 17.68
CA GLY A 45 -7.68 13.25 16.70
C GLY A 45 -9.00 13.96 16.95
N ARG A 46 -9.41 14.81 16.03
CA ARG A 46 -10.68 15.53 16.11
C ARG A 46 -11.38 15.57 14.76
N ILE A 47 -12.70 15.64 14.83
CA ILE A 47 -13.54 15.85 13.64
C ILE A 47 -13.50 17.35 13.32
N GLY A 48 -13.15 17.67 12.07
CA GLY A 48 -13.13 19.02 11.53
C GLY A 48 -14.54 19.52 11.17
N PRO A 49 -14.65 20.73 10.60
CA PRO A 49 -15.93 21.23 10.10
C PRO A 49 -16.43 20.35 8.94
N GLU A 50 -17.64 19.81 9.07
CA GLU A 50 -18.29 19.05 8.01
C GLU A 50 -18.67 19.98 6.84
N THR A 51 -18.26 19.64 5.63
CA THR A 51 -18.63 20.38 4.40
C THR A 51 -19.48 19.50 3.47
N GLY A 52 -20.77 19.38 3.78
CA GLY A 52 -21.69 18.60 2.95
C GLY A 52 -21.45 17.09 3.09
N ALA A 53 -21.03 16.43 2.01
CA ALA A 53 -20.81 14.97 1.94
C ALA A 53 -19.36 14.54 2.22
N SER A 54 -18.54 15.43 2.77
CA SER A 54 -17.13 15.17 3.09
C SER A 54 -16.93 15.05 4.60
N CYS A 55 -16.13 14.07 5.01
CA CYS A 55 -15.61 13.97 6.36
C CYS A 55 -14.17 14.47 6.46
N VAL A 56 -13.95 15.41 7.37
CA VAL A 56 -12.63 15.98 7.66
C VAL A 56 -12.22 15.54 9.06
N PHE A 57 -11.06 14.91 9.16
CA PHE A 57 -10.44 14.56 10.43
C PHE A 57 -9.09 15.27 10.55
N LEU A 58 -8.79 15.82 11.72
CA LEU A 58 -7.64 16.69 11.94
C LEU A 58 -6.79 16.18 13.11
N ASP A 59 -5.50 16.50 13.06
CA ASP A 59 -4.53 16.24 14.13
C ASP A 59 -4.53 14.76 14.56
N LEU A 60 -4.46 13.88 13.57
CA LEU A 60 -4.59 12.45 13.75
C LEU A 60 -3.31 11.86 14.32
N LEU A 61 -3.46 10.96 15.30
CA LEU A 61 -2.38 10.16 15.85
C LEU A 61 -2.89 8.75 16.13
N ALA A 62 -2.34 7.76 15.42
CA ALA A 62 -2.53 6.34 15.67
C ALA A 62 -1.25 5.76 16.29
N GLU A 63 -1.28 5.41 17.57
CA GLU A 63 -0.08 5.04 18.33
C GLU A 63 -0.16 3.62 18.91
N SER A 64 0.94 2.89 18.79
CA SER A 64 1.20 1.60 19.43
C SER A 64 2.49 1.68 20.27
N GLN A 65 2.90 0.58 20.90
CA GLN A 65 4.13 0.55 21.70
C GLN A 65 5.42 0.78 20.91
N VAL A 66 5.41 0.52 19.60
CA VAL A 66 6.63 0.50 18.75
C VAL A 66 6.56 1.48 17.57
N TRP A 67 5.36 1.95 17.25
CA TRP A 67 5.10 2.82 16.10
C TRP A 67 3.96 3.78 16.40
N ALA A 68 4.11 5.02 15.96
CA ALA A 68 3.04 5.99 15.82
C ALA A 68 2.93 6.45 14.37
N TRP A 69 1.72 6.78 13.94
CA TRP A 69 1.42 7.41 12.67
C TRP A 69 0.70 8.71 12.96
N SER A 70 1.18 9.82 12.42
CA SER A 70 0.48 11.10 12.53
C SER A 70 0.09 11.65 11.17
N ALA A 71 -1.02 12.37 11.09
CA ALA A 71 -1.43 13.10 9.89
C ALA A 71 -2.08 14.42 10.29
N GLU A 72 -1.86 15.48 9.51
CA GLU A 72 -2.46 16.79 9.78
C GLU A 72 -3.95 16.79 9.44
N SER A 73 -4.30 16.23 8.29
CA SER A 73 -5.69 16.04 7.88
C SER A 73 -5.90 14.75 7.10
N VAL A 74 -7.07 14.14 7.30
CA VAL A 74 -7.70 13.20 6.37
C VAL A 74 -8.99 13.85 5.89
N VAL A 75 -9.15 13.96 4.58
CA VAL A 75 -10.42 14.34 3.94
C VAL A 75 -10.92 13.14 3.16
N ALA A 76 -12.09 12.65 3.52
CA ALA A 76 -12.77 11.58 2.79
C ALA A 76 -14.06 12.14 2.20
N GLU A 77 -14.36 11.85 0.95
CA GLU A 77 -15.56 12.31 0.25
C GLU A 77 -16.14 11.19 -0.62
N GLY A 78 -17.45 11.24 -0.86
CA GLY A 78 -18.12 10.36 -1.82
C GLY A 78 -19.21 9.48 -1.21
N GLU A 79 -20.00 8.85 -2.09
CA GLU A 79 -21.16 8.04 -1.72
C GLU A 79 -20.75 6.78 -0.95
N ALA A 80 -19.56 6.25 -1.22
CA ALA A 80 -19.04 5.09 -0.52
C ALA A 80 -18.68 5.37 0.95
N LEU A 81 -18.72 6.62 1.43
CA LEU A 81 -18.64 6.88 2.87
C LEU A 81 -19.83 6.31 3.63
N ALA A 82 -20.98 6.15 2.98
CA ALA A 82 -22.12 5.44 3.56
C ALA A 82 -21.83 3.94 3.75
N TRP A 83 -20.95 3.36 2.92
CA TRP A 83 -20.44 2.00 3.16
C TRP A 83 -19.75 1.90 4.52
N ALA A 84 -19.02 2.95 4.91
CA ALA A 84 -18.41 3.07 6.23
C ALA A 84 -19.37 2.88 7.39
N ALA A 85 -20.61 3.29 7.16
CA ALA A 85 -21.73 3.12 8.05
C ALA A 85 -22.59 1.88 7.72
N GLY A 86 -22.05 0.85 7.06
CA GLY A 86 -22.73 -0.42 6.84
C GLY A 86 -23.89 -0.40 5.84
N GLU A 87 -24.01 0.62 4.99
CA GLU A 87 -24.83 0.54 3.78
C GLU A 87 -24.11 -0.29 2.70
N PRO A 88 -24.81 -0.97 1.77
CA PRO A 88 -24.14 -1.65 0.66
C PRO A 88 -23.31 -0.62 -0.12
N ALA A 89 -22.03 -0.90 -0.39
CA ALA A 89 -21.15 0.09 -1.03
C ALA A 89 -21.74 0.60 -2.35
N PRO A 90 -21.84 1.91 -2.58
CA PRO A 90 -21.97 2.35 -3.96
C PRO A 90 -20.98 3.47 -4.27
N GLY A 91 -20.39 3.35 -5.45
CA GLY A 91 -19.90 4.50 -6.18
C GLY A 91 -18.50 4.95 -5.82
N LEU A 92 -18.29 6.25 -6.01
CA LEU A 92 -17.00 6.91 -5.99
C LEU A 92 -16.62 7.26 -4.55
N MET A 93 -15.36 7.02 -4.18
CA MET A 93 -14.72 7.54 -2.98
C MET A 93 -13.44 8.29 -3.36
N THR A 94 -13.24 9.43 -2.72
CA THR A 94 -11.95 10.12 -2.71
C THR A 94 -11.44 10.24 -1.28
N LEU A 95 -10.16 10.03 -1.12
CA LEU A 95 -9.47 10.11 0.14
C LEU A 95 -8.18 10.91 -0.06
N ARG A 96 -8.01 11.96 0.73
CA ARG A 96 -6.80 12.76 0.79
C ARG A 96 -6.21 12.70 2.19
N LEU A 97 -4.92 12.41 2.29
CA LEU A 97 -4.15 12.50 3.54
C LEU A 97 -3.06 13.54 3.35
N ASP A 98 -3.05 14.52 4.25
CA ASP A 98 -2.04 15.57 4.27
C ASP A 98 -1.05 15.32 5.40
N ALA A 99 0.24 15.41 5.04
CA ALA A 99 1.37 15.34 5.95
C ALA A 99 1.37 14.09 6.87
N LEU A 100 1.11 12.92 6.29
CA LEU A 100 1.26 11.63 6.96
C LEU A 100 2.74 11.42 7.33
N ARG A 101 3.01 11.02 8.57
CA ARG A 101 4.35 10.77 9.10
C ARG A 101 4.38 9.45 9.86
N ALA A 102 5.39 8.63 9.59
CA ALA A 102 5.70 7.43 10.35
C ALA A 102 6.70 7.76 11.45
N LEU A 103 6.38 7.41 12.70
CA LEU A 103 7.13 7.77 13.89
C LEU A 103 7.50 6.48 14.65
N PRO A 104 8.73 5.96 14.52
CA PRO A 104 9.14 4.85 15.38
C PRO A 104 9.09 5.28 16.85
N ARG A 105 8.64 4.39 17.73
CA ARG A 105 8.65 4.59 19.18
C ARG A 105 9.72 3.71 19.80
N SER A 106 10.70 4.35 20.44
CA SER A 106 11.74 3.64 21.20
C SER A 106 11.45 3.62 22.70
N GLY A 107 10.51 4.46 23.18
CA GLY A 107 10.23 4.66 24.60
C GLY A 107 11.23 5.57 25.31
N ASP A 108 12.18 6.15 24.56
CA ASP A 108 13.08 7.19 25.03
C ASP A 108 12.57 8.55 24.50
N PRO A 109 12.14 9.47 25.37
CA PRO A 109 11.55 10.75 24.93
C PRO A 109 12.47 11.59 24.03
N VAL A 110 13.80 11.47 24.18
CA VAL A 110 14.75 12.22 23.34
C VAL A 110 14.81 11.60 21.95
N GLN A 111 14.84 10.28 21.84
CA GLN A 111 14.84 9.59 20.55
C GLN A 111 13.49 9.74 19.83
N ASP A 112 12.39 9.66 20.56
CA ASP A 112 11.04 9.84 20.02
C ASP A 112 10.85 11.27 19.49
N TYR A 113 11.35 12.29 20.22
CA TYR A 113 11.36 13.67 19.73
C TYR A 113 12.23 13.86 18.49
N LEU A 114 13.42 13.23 18.44
CA LEU A 114 14.29 13.29 17.27
C LEU A 114 13.61 12.65 16.05
N ALA A 115 12.93 11.52 16.23
CA ALA A 115 12.18 10.85 15.17
C ALA A 115 11.07 11.75 14.63
N GLU A 116 10.33 12.46 15.51
CA GLU A 116 9.31 13.43 15.12
C GLU A 116 9.88 14.60 14.30
N VAL A 117 11.00 15.18 14.73
CA VAL A 117 11.64 16.29 14.01
C VAL A 117 12.22 15.85 12.66
N GLN A 118 12.65 14.59 12.55
CA GLN A 118 13.22 14.02 11.32
C GLN A 118 12.16 13.49 10.36
N ALA A 119 10.95 13.23 10.85
CA ALA A 119 9.88 12.66 10.05
C ALA A 119 9.51 13.57 8.87
N ARG A 120 9.46 12.96 7.69
CA ARG A 120 9.10 13.64 6.46
C ARG A 120 7.62 13.44 6.15
N PRO A 121 6.89 14.49 5.77
CA PRO A 121 5.49 14.36 5.41
C PRO A 121 5.34 13.57 4.11
N ILE A 122 4.30 12.75 4.07
CA ILE A 122 3.81 12.03 2.90
C ILE A 122 2.42 12.59 2.60
N PHE A 123 2.16 12.89 1.33
CA PHE A 123 0.84 13.27 0.85
C PHE A 123 0.24 12.13 0.05
N LEU A 124 -1.03 11.83 0.26
CA LEU A 124 -1.75 10.77 -0.43
C LEU A 124 -3.05 11.33 -1.00
N ASP A 125 -3.28 11.10 -2.29
CA ASP A 125 -4.60 11.25 -2.90
C ASP A 125 -4.99 9.89 -3.49
N LEU A 126 -6.21 9.44 -3.18
CA LEU A 126 -6.78 8.19 -3.65
C LEU A 126 -8.17 8.47 -4.18
N ARG A 127 -8.44 7.97 -5.38
CA ARG A 127 -9.76 7.96 -6.01
C ARG A 127 -10.09 6.54 -6.44
N LEU A 128 -11.14 5.99 -5.88
CA LEU A 128 -11.62 4.66 -6.21
C LEU A 128 -13.13 4.65 -6.48
N GLU A 129 -13.58 3.68 -7.24
CA GLU A 129 -14.98 3.47 -7.57
C GLU A 129 -15.30 1.99 -7.55
N TRP A 130 -16.38 1.61 -6.88
CA TRP A 130 -16.93 0.26 -6.99
C TRP A 130 -18.22 0.28 -7.79
N ASN A 131 -18.29 -0.62 -8.77
CA ASN A 131 -19.46 -0.83 -9.61
C ASN A 131 -20.07 -2.20 -9.28
N ASP A 132 -21.20 -2.19 -8.58
CA ASP A 132 -21.96 -3.36 -8.14
C ASP A 132 -22.52 -4.18 -9.32
N VAL A 133 -22.97 -3.52 -10.39
CA VAL A 133 -23.49 -4.19 -11.60
C VAL A 133 -22.41 -5.02 -12.29
N ARG A 134 -21.16 -4.55 -12.28
CA ARG A 134 -20.01 -5.23 -12.91
C ARG A 134 -19.16 -6.03 -11.92
N ASN A 135 -19.42 -5.94 -10.61
CA ASN A 135 -18.54 -6.43 -9.55
C ASN A 135 -17.08 -6.02 -9.77
N GLU A 136 -16.88 -4.73 -10.05
CA GLU A 136 -15.61 -4.18 -10.48
C GLU A 136 -15.17 -3.05 -9.54
N LEU A 137 -13.97 -3.17 -8.96
CA LEU A 137 -13.33 -2.13 -8.18
C LEU A 137 -12.25 -1.48 -9.04
N GLN A 138 -12.39 -0.18 -9.29
CA GLN A 138 -11.41 0.63 -10.01
C GLN A 138 -10.68 1.55 -9.03
N ILE A 139 -9.36 1.52 -9.08
CA ILE A 139 -8.50 2.59 -8.54
C ILE A 139 -8.19 3.50 -9.73
N HIS A 140 -8.91 4.60 -9.83
CA HIS A 140 -8.74 5.60 -10.89
C HIS A 140 -7.39 6.30 -10.78
N ASP A 141 -7.00 6.61 -9.55
CA ASP A 141 -5.72 7.23 -9.23
C ASP A 141 -5.40 7.00 -7.75
N LEU A 142 -4.17 6.56 -7.47
CA LEU A 142 -3.55 6.64 -6.15
C LEU A 142 -2.22 7.34 -6.36
N SER A 143 -2.04 8.53 -5.79
CA SER A 143 -0.77 9.26 -5.82
C SER A 143 -0.21 9.41 -4.42
N LEU A 144 1.09 9.12 -4.27
CA LEU A 144 1.87 9.42 -3.09
C LEU A 144 2.98 10.41 -3.47
N ASP A 145 3.04 11.54 -2.79
CA ASP A 145 4.18 12.45 -2.84
C ASP A 145 5.00 12.26 -1.57
N LEU A 146 6.27 11.89 -1.73
CA LEU A 146 7.21 11.74 -0.61
C LEU A 146 8.37 12.72 -0.77
N SER A 147 8.96 13.12 0.36
CA SER A 147 10.14 13.97 0.35
C SER A 147 11.28 13.42 -0.49
N GLY A 148 12.20 14.27 -0.95
CA GLY A 148 13.37 13.84 -1.72
C GLY A 148 13.11 13.70 -3.21
N GLY A 149 11.97 14.22 -3.71
CA GLY A 149 11.57 14.10 -5.12
C GLY A 149 11.01 12.73 -5.46
N ASN A 150 10.64 11.92 -4.46
CA ASN A 150 10.02 10.63 -4.67
C ASN A 150 8.53 10.78 -4.91
N SER A 151 7.97 10.03 -5.85
CA SER A 151 6.52 9.99 -6.03
C SER A 151 6.09 8.64 -6.57
N LEU A 152 4.91 8.19 -6.17
CA LEU A 152 4.30 6.96 -6.65
C LEU A 152 2.92 7.31 -7.22
N SER A 153 2.58 6.77 -8.39
CA SER A 153 1.21 6.81 -8.90
C SER A 153 0.76 5.41 -9.32
N LEU A 154 -0.46 5.04 -8.97
CA LEU A 154 -1.01 3.72 -9.25
C LEU A 154 -2.43 3.83 -9.81
N ARG A 155 -2.73 2.95 -10.76
CA ARG A 155 -4.08 2.69 -11.29
C ARG A 155 -4.32 1.20 -11.35
N ALA A 156 -5.52 0.78 -11.03
CA ALA A 156 -5.84 -0.64 -11.07
C ALA A 156 -7.33 -0.88 -11.36
N THR A 157 -7.61 -2.04 -11.93
CA THR A 157 -8.96 -2.56 -12.09
C THR A 157 -8.97 -3.98 -11.59
N PHE A 158 -9.86 -4.25 -10.63
CA PHE A 158 -10.11 -5.57 -10.09
C PHE A 158 -11.52 -5.98 -10.47
N ALA A 159 -11.68 -7.19 -11.01
CA ALA A 159 -12.98 -7.73 -11.36
C ALA A 159 -13.35 -8.90 -10.42
N ASN A 160 -14.64 -9.22 -10.38
CA ASN A 160 -15.23 -10.20 -9.45
C ASN A 160 -15.00 -9.83 -7.97
N VAL A 161 -15.03 -8.53 -7.65
CA VAL A 161 -14.94 -8.02 -6.29
C VAL A 161 -16.34 -7.64 -5.81
N ASP A 162 -16.74 -8.21 -4.68
CA ASP A 162 -18.02 -7.91 -4.04
C ASP A 162 -17.79 -7.17 -2.72
N LEU A 163 -18.13 -5.87 -2.69
CA LEU A 163 -18.02 -5.02 -1.51
C LEU A 163 -19.36 -4.83 -0.79
N SER A 164 -20.39 -5.62 -1.10
CA SER A 164 -21.72 -5.46 -0.49
C SER A 164 -21.74 -5.71 1.03
N GLY A 165 -20.70 -6.36 1.56
CA GLY A 165 -20.50 -6.60 2.98
C GLY A 165 -19.29 -7.50 3.25
N GLU A 166 -18.88 -7.61 4.52
CA GLU A 166 -17.66 -8.32 4.92
C GLU A 166 -17.62 -9.78 4.43
N ALA A 167 -18.71 -10.54 4.61
CA ALA A 167 -18.78 -11.92 4.15
C ALA A 167 -18.68 -12.05 2.62
N ALA A 168 -19.25 -11.07 1.88
CA ALA A 168 -19.21 -11.02 0.43
C ALA A 168 -17.78 -10.72 -0.07
N ILE A 169 -17.08 -9.80 0.60
CA ILE A 169 -15.66 -9.52 0.36
C ILE A 169 -14.87 -10.81 0.45
N PHE A 170 -14.93 -11.50 1.58
CA PHE A 170 -14.18 -12.74 1.79
C PHE A 170 -14.52 -13.82 0.74
N ALA A 171 -15.79 -13.99 0.38
CA ALA A 171 -16.19 -14.93 -0.65
C ALA A 171 -15.61 -14.58 -2.03
N SER A 172 -15.59 -13.28 -2.37
CA SER A 172 -15.11 -12.78 -3.66
C SER A 172 -13.60 -12.90 -3.86
N LEU A 173 -12.80 -12.93 -2.78
CA LEU A 173 -11.33 -13.08 -2.84
C LEU A 173 -10.87 -14.34 -3.59
N SER A 174 -11.69 -15.38 -3.64
CA SER A 174 -11.37 -16.62 -4.36
C SER A 174 -11.51 -16.51 -5.89
N ALA A 175 -12.25 -15.50 -6.37
CA ALA A 175 -12.60 -15.29 -7.78
C ALA A 175 -12.03 -14.00 -8.37
N VAL A 176 -11.41 -13.15 -7.55
CA VAL A 176 -10.85 -11.87 -7.96
C VAL A 176 -9.81 -12.02 -9.07
N THR A 177 -9.89 -11.13 -10.05
CA THR A 177 -8.90 -10.98 -11.13
C THR A 177 -8.43 -9.54 -11.20
N MET A 178 -7.27 -9.31 -11.83
CA MET A 178 -6.69 -7.97 -11.98
C MET A 178 -6.41 -7.70 -13.46
N PRO A 179 -7.45 -7.39 -14.27
CA PRO A 179 -7.29 -7.17 -15.71
C PRO A 179 -6.34 -6.03 -16.08
N GLY A 180 -6.15 -5.05 -15.20
CA GLY A 180 -5.21 -3.95 -15.42
C GLY A 180 -4.64 -3.44 -14.12
N PHE A 181 -3.33 -3.27 -14.09
CA PHE A 181 -2.59 -2.63 -13.02
C PHE A 181 -1.45 -1.83 -13.64
N GLU A 182 -1.32 -0.58 -13.25
CA GLU A 182 -0.27 0.32 -13.67
C GLU A 182 0.31 1.02 -12.44
N LEU A 183 1.63 1.04 -12.35
CA LEU A 183 2.38 1.68 -11.29
C LEU A 183 3.50 2.48 -11.93
N HIS A 184 3.64 3.73 -11.53
CA HIS A 184 4.80 4.57 -11.84
C HIS A 184 5.44 5.01 -10.53
N LEU A 185 6.75 4.94 -10.48
CA LEU A 185 7.56 5.32 -9.33
C LEU A 185 8.68 6.24 -9.81
N ARG A 186 8.69 7.48 -9.35
CA ARG A 186 9.87 8.34 -9.39
C ARG A 186 10.64 8.14 -8.10
N ASN A 187 11.88 7.69 -8.22
CA ASN A 187 12.75 7.37 -7.11
C ASN A 187 13.96 8.32 -7.14
N GLY A 188 14.01 9.26 -6.20
CA GLY A 188 15.17 10.09 -5.91
C GLY A 188 16.07 9.46 -4.85
N ASP A 189 15.49 9.07 -3.72
CA ASP A 189 16.17 8.43 -2.60
C ASP A 189 15.24 7.51 -1.78
N LEU A 190 14.12 7.05 -2.35
CA LEU A 190 13.14 6.19 -1.68
C LEU A 190 13.78 4.87 -1.25
N PHE A 191 14.66 4.31 -2.08
CA PHE A 191 15.32 3.06 -1.72
C PHE A 191 16.16 3.25 -0.46
N GLU A 192 16.95 4.30 -0.37
CA GLU A 192 17.85 4.56 0.76
C GLU A 192 17.11 4.98 2.02
N THR A 193 16.04 5.77 1.87
CA THR A 193 15.30 6.34 3.00
C THR A 193 14.22 5.42 3.53
N VAL A 194 13.62 4.56 2.68
CA VAL A 194 12.48 3.72 3.06
C VAL A 194 12.78 2.23 2.94
N ILE A 195 13.34 1.76 1.82
CA ILE A 195 13.48 0.31 1.57
C ILE A 195 14.69 -0.29 2.27
N LEU A 196 15.86 0.35 2.14
CA LEU A 196 17.13 -0.12 2.64
C LEU A 196 17.11 -0.34 4.16
N PRO A 197 16.59 0.58 5.00
CA PRO A 197 16.50 0.36 6.45
C PRO A 197 15.64 -0.85 6.82
N GLN A 198 14.66 -1.21 5.99
CA GLN A 198 13.77 -2.34 6.23
C GLN A 198 14.42 -3.68 5.87
N ILE A 199 15.22 -3.72 4.80
CA ILE A 199 15.87 -4.96 4.36
C ILE A 199 17.24 -5.17 5.02
N LEU A 200 17.92 -4.11 5.45
CA LEU A 200 19.29 -4.20 5.96
C LEU A 200 19.44 -5.16 7.16
N PRO A 201 18.49 -5.21 8.14
CA PRO A 201 18.54 -6.20 9.21
C PRO A 201 18.51 -7.66 8.70
N ASP A 202 17.77 -7.93 7.63
CA ASP A 202 17.67 -9.27 7.03
C ASP A 202 18.92 -9.63 6.22
N LEU A 203 19.70 -8.62 5.79
CA LEU A 203 20.97 -8.79 5.09
C LEU A 203 22.19 -8.84 6.03
N ALA A 204 22.00 -8.52 7.31
CA ALA A 204 23.10 -8.45 8.27
C ALA A 204 23.66 -9.85 8.55
N GLU A 205 24.94 -10.05 8.23
CA GLU A 205 25.65 -11.30 8.49
C GLU A 205 26.77 -11.08 9.54
N PRO A 206 26.95 -12.01 10.50
CA PRO A 206 28.03 -11.90 11.48
C PRO A 206 29.42 -11.83 10.81
N GLY A 207 30.21 -10.82 11.17
CA GLY A 207 31.57 -10.65 10.66
C GLY A 207 31.66 -10.08 9.24
N VAL A 208 30.55 -9.65 8.65
CA VAL A 208 30.46 -9.04 7.33
C VAL A 208 30.06 -7.58 7.47
N THR A 209 30.68 -6.69 6.71
CA THR A 209 30.29 -5.28 6.73
C THR A 209 28.96 -5.07 6.00
N PRO A 210 28.15 -4.06 6.36
CA PRO A 210 26.90 -3.76 5.64
C PRO A 210 27.09 -3.58 4.12
N ALA A 211 28.22 -3.00 3.70
CA ALA A 211 28.55 -2.81 2.29
C ALA A 211 28.78 -4.15 1.57
N GLU A 212 29.43 -5.12 2.21
CA GLU A 212 29.63 -6.46 1.66
C GLU A 212 28.32 -7.24 1.59
N SER A 213 27.50 -7.21 2.66
CA SER A 213 26.16 -7.81 2.67
C SER A 213 25.30 -7.29 1.51
N LEU A 214 25.31 -5.98 1.31
CA LEU A 214 24.59 -5.35 0.21
C LEU A 214 25.14 -5.73 -1.16
N SER A 215 26.46 -5.86 -1.32
CA SER A 215 27.06 -6.35 -2.57
C SER A 215 26.59 -7.77 -2.88
N ARG A 216 26.57 -8.66 -1.88
CA ARG A 216 26.07 -10.04 -2.06
C ARG A 216 24.58 -10.06 -2.38
N PHE A 217 23.79 -9.21 -1.73
CA PHE A 217 22.37 -9.06 -2.04
C PHE A 217 22.17 -8.63 -3.50
N ARG A 218 22.95 -7.66 -3.99
CA ARG A 218 22.90 -7.22 -5.38
C ARG A 218 23.23 -8.36 -6.35
N ASP A 219 24.28 -9.12 -6.07
CA ASP A 219 24.70 -10.23 -6.93
C ASP A 219 23.64 -11.36 -6.94
N GLY A 220 23.10 -11.72 -5.77
CA GLY A 220 22.01 -12.68 -5.65
C GLY A 220 20.70 -12.20 -6.29
N LEU A 221 20.41 -10.89 -6.25
CA LEU A 221 19.27 -10.31 -6.95
C LEU A 221 19.42 -10.44 -8.47
N ARG A 222 20.61 -10.18 -9.00
CA ARG A 222 20.90 -10.36 -10.44
C ARG A 222 20.74 -11.82 -10.86
N GLU A 223 21.22 -12.76 -10.05
CA GLU A 223 21.02 -14.19 -10.30
C GLU A 223 19.53 -14.54 -10.31
N ARG A 224 18.75 -14.07 -9.33
CA ARG A 224 17.30 -14.29 -9.26
C ARG A 224 16.57 -13.70 -10.47
N ILE A 225 16.93 -12.50 -10.92
CA ILE A 225 16.36 -11.88 -12.12
C ILE A 225 16.66 -12.73 -13.36
N SER A 226 17.90 -13.23 -13.48
CA SER A 226 18.29 -14.08 -14.61
C SER A 226 17.55 -15.43 -14.63
N ALA A 227 17.17 -15.92 -13.45
CA ALA A 227 16.45 -17.19 -13.25
C ALA A 227 14.92 -17.05 -13.32
N LEU A 228 14.38 -15.85 -13.57
CA LEU A 228 12.93 -15.67 -13.74
C LEU A 228 12.41 -16.52 -14.92
N PRO A 229 11.23 -17.16 -14.77
CA PRO A 229 10.70 -18.05 -15.78
C PRO A 229 10.23 -17.30 -17.04
N GLU A 230 10.46 -17.93 -18.20
CA GLU A 230 9.93 -17.47 -19.49
C GLU A 230 8.88 -18.44 -20.03
N PRO A 231 7.72 -17.93 -20.51
CA PRO A 231 7.09 -16.65 -20.17
C PRO A 231 6.64 -16.60 -18.68
N PRO A 232 6.39 -15.41 -18.07
CA PRO A 232 6.19 -14.11 -18.72
C PRO A 232 7.38 -13.13 -18.70
N PHE A 233 8.52 -13.47 -18.10
CA PHE A 233 9.64 -12.55 -17.94
C PHE A 233 10.64 -12.62 -19.11
N THR A 234 10.23 -12.11 -20.27
CA THR A 234 11.09 -12.01 -21.45
C THR A 234 12.37 -11.21 -21.17
N HIS A 235 13.36 -11.29 -22.06
CA HIS A 235 14.55 -10.41 -22.01
C HIS A 235 14.19 -8.92 -21.90
N GLU A 236 13.15 -8.46 -22.61
CA GLU A 236 12.67 -7.06 -22.55
C GLU A 236 12.15 -6.70 -21.16
N THR A 237 11.43 -7.61 -20.51
CA THR A 237 10.92 -7.43 -19.14
C THR A 237 12.04 -7.48 -18.09
N ARG A 238 13.08 -8.30 -18.31
CA ARG A 238 14.20 -8.49 -17.38
C ARG A 238 15.23 -7.35 -17.43
N ALA A 239 15.51 -6.79 -18.60
CA ALA A 239 16.55 -5.77 -18.75
C ALA A 239 16.38 -4.53 -17.83
N PRO A 240 15.17 -3.97 -17.62
CA PRO A 240 14.94 -2.90 -16.65
C PRO A 240 15.24 -3.32 -15.19
N LEU A 241 14.87 -4.55 -14.81
CA LEU A 241 15.16 -5.08 -13.47
C LEU A 241 16.66 -5.21 -13.23
N GLU A 242 17.40 -5.69 -14.24
CA GLU A 242 18.87 -5.78 -14.18
C GLU A 242 19.52 -4.41 -14.06
N GLN A 243 19.00 -3.39 -14.76
CA GLN A 243 19.48 -2.01 -14.64
C GLN A 243 19.24 -1.45 -13.24
N ILE A 244 18.04 -1.63 -12.68
CA ILE A 244 17.74 -1.24 -11.30
C ILE A 244 18.71 -1.93 -10.33
N ALA A 245 18.87 -3.25 -10.46
CA ALA A 245 19.77 -4.03 -9.62
C ALA A 245 21.23 -3.53 -9.73
N ALA A 246 21.69 -3.15 -10.91
CA ALA A 246 23.04 -2.62 -11.12
C ALA A 246 23.27 -1.27 -10.43
N THR A 247 22.22 -0.47 -10.23
CA THR A 247 22.29 0.84 -9.57
C THR A 247 22.19 0.79 -8.05
N LEU A 248 21.92 -0.37 -7.45
CA LEU A 248 21.87 -0.51 -6.00
C LEU A 248 23.23 -0.18 -5.33
N PRO A 249 23.22 0.48 -4.16
CA PRO A 249 22.06 0.85 -3.33
C PRO A 249 21.42 2.19 -3.69
N HIS A 250 21.84 2.85 -4.76
CA HIS A 250 21.39 4.20 -5.10
C HIS A 250 20.62 4.21 -6.42
N PRO A 251 19.52 3.44 -6.56
CA PRO A 251 18.71 3.53 -7.75
C PRO A 251 18.05 4.91 -7.76
N ALA A 252 18.40 5.75 -8.73
CA ALA A 252 17.72 7.02 -8.98
C ALA A 252 17.15 7.00 -10.39
N GLY A 253 15.90 7.42 -10.57
CA GLY A 253 15.21 7.39 -11.85
C GLY A 253 13.71 7.15 -11.76
N GLU A 254 13.11 6.77 -12.89
CA GLU A 254 11.68 6.51 -13.02
C GLU A 254 11.46 5.04 -13.41
N ALA A 255 10.68 4.32 -12.62
CA ALA A 255 10.22 2.97 -12.89
C ALA A 255 8.76 2.98 -13.31
N SER A 256 8.39 2.10 -14.24
CA SER A 256 7.01 1.83 -14.60
C SER A 256 6.75 0.33 -14.60
N LEU A 257 5.60 -0.09 -14.11
CA LEU A 257 5.17 -1.48 -14.06
C LEU A 257 3.71 -1.55 -14.53
N ARG A 258 3.45 -2.37 -15.55
CA ARG A 258 2.11 -2.73 -15.97
C ARG A 258 1.93 -4.24 -15.87
N ILE A 259 0.86 -4.65 -15.22
CA ILE A 259 0.48 -6.05 -15.05
C ILE A 259 -0.95 -6.24 -15.55
N SER A 260 -1.20 -7.35 -16.24
CA SER A 260 -2.54 -7.88 -16.47
C SER A 260 -2.57 -9.32 -15.98
N ASP A 261 -3.49 -9.63 -15.08
CA ASP A 261 -3.72 -10.96 -14.51
C ASP A 261 -5.19 -11.38 -14.71
N PRO A 262 -5.60 -11.69 -15.95
CA PRO A 262 -6.97 -12.03 -16.28
C PRO A 262 -7.42 -13.37 -15.68
N SER A 263 -6.49 -14.27 -15.38
CA SER A 263 -6.78 -15.57 -14.73
C SER A 263 -6.93 -15.44 -13.21
N GLY A 264 -6.49 -14.32 -12.64
CA GLY A 264 -6.48 -14.06 -11.20
C GLY A 264 -5.45 -14.89 -10.43
N GLY A 265 -4.54 -15.59 -11.10
CA GLY A 265 -3.56 -16.47 -10.44
C GLY A 265 -2.63 -15.70 -9.52
N LEU A 266 -2.07 -14.60 -10.02
CA LEU A 266 -1.13 -13.75 -9.30
C LEU A 266 -1.83 -13.03 -8.15
N ILE A 267 -2.94 -12.33 -8.42
CA ILE A 267 -3.61 -11.50 -7.40
C ILE A 267 -4.14 -12.36 -6.24
N ARG A 268 -4.66 -13.56 -6.52
CA ARG A 268 -5.12 -14.47 -5.47
C ARG A 268 -3.97 -15.04 -4.63
N THR A 269 -2.81 -15.27 -5.23
CA THR A 269 -1.62 -15.68 -4.48
C THR A 269 -1.14 -14.56 -3.57
N ILE A 270 -1.12 -13.32 -4.06
CA ILE A 270 -0.78 -12.14 -3.25
C ILE A 270 -1.75 -12.00 -2.07
N ILE A 271 -3.06 -12.10 -2.32
CA ILE A 271 -4.11 -12.05 -1.30
C ILE A 271 -3.96 -13.21 -0.31
N GLY A 272 -3.78 -14.44 -0.79
CA GLY A 272 -3.59 -15.63 0.04
C GLY A 272 -2.43 -15.47 1.02
N THR A 273 -1.29 -15.00 0.53
CA THR A 273 -0.12 -14.75 1.38
C THR A 273 -0.30 -13.57 2.33
N ALA A 274 -0.92 -12.47 1.87
CA ALA A 274 -1.04 -11.25 2.67
C ALA A 274 -2.16 -11.34 3.73
N VAL A 275 -3.29 -11.93 3.39
CA VAL A 275 -4.51 -11.98 4.22
C VAL A 275 -4.56 -13.26 5.05
N PHE A 276 -4.29 -14.41 4.42
CA PHE A 276 -4.43 -15.73 5.06
C PHE A 276 -3.10 -16.32 5.52
N GLY A 277 -1.97 -15.65 5.24
CA GLY A 277 -0.64 -16.13 5.60
C GLY A 277 -0.21 -17.38 4.82
N GLU A 278 -0.86 -17.66 3.69
CA GLU A 278 -0.56 -18.83 2.88
C GLU A 278 0.81 -18.72 2.22
N THR A 279 1.56 -19.82 2.22
CA THR A 279 2.77 -19.94 1.40
C THR A 279 2.36 -20.25 -0.03
N PRO A 280 2.80 -19.49 -1.03
CA PRO A 280 2.53 -19.79 -2.43
C PRO A 280 2.97 -21.22 -2.76
N ASP A 281 2.10 -22.00 -3.39
CA ASP A 281 2.47 -23.32 -3.88
C ASP A 281 3.46 -23.15 -5.05
N PRO A 282 4.73 -23.58 -4.91
CA PRO A 282 5.71 -23.46 -5.98
C PRO A 282 5.35 -24.30 -7.21
N ALA A 283 4.45 -25.28 -7.11
CA ALA A 283 3.92 -26.04 -8.23
C ALA A 283 2.72 -25.36 -8.92
N ALA A 284 2.08 -24.39 -8.27
CA ALA A 284 0.99 -23.63 -8.88
C ALA A 284 1.55 -22.65 -9.91
N ASN A 285 1.06 -22.72 -11.15
CA ASN A 285 1.42 -21.76 -12.18
C ASN A 285 0.59 -20.47 -12.05
N TYR A 286 0.77 -19.75 -10.95
CA TYR A 286 0.02 -18.52 -10.64
C TYR A 286 0.34 -17.36 -11.60
N LEU A 287 1.43 -17.46 -12.37
CA LEU A 287 1.78 -16.51 -13.43
C LEU A 287 1.17 -16.87 -14.79
N LYS A 288 0.39 -17.95 -14.86
CA LYS A 288 -0.24 -18.36 -16.10
C LYS A 288 -1.22 -17.28 -16.56
N ASP A 289 -1.08 -16.90 -17.84
CA ASP A 289 -1.86 -15.86 -18.50
C ASP A 289 -1.59 -14.44 -17.96
N THR A 290 -0.58 -14.26 -17.10
CA THR A 290 -0.17 -12.93 -16.61
C THR A 290 0.80 -12.27 -17.58
N THR A 291 0.55 -11.01 -17.96
CA THR A 291 1.48 -10.22 -18.78
C THR A 291 2.17 -9.15 -17.94
N TRP A 292 3.47 -8.94 -18.18
CA TRP A 292 4.30 -8.00 -17.45
C TRP A 292 5.02 -7.05 -18.41
N HIS A 293 4.87 -5.75 -18.17
CA HIS A 293 5.70 -4.73 -18.78
C HIS A 293 6.40 -3.96 -17.68
N ILE A 294 7.72 -3.91 -17.75
CA ILE A 294 8.56 -3.19 -16.79
C ILE A 294 9.36 -2.17 -17.59
N GLY A 295 9.49 -0.96 -17.06
CA GLY A 295 10.28 0.12 -17.63
C GLY A 295 11.15 0.74 -16.55
N TRP A 296 12.33 1.18 -16.95
CA TRP A 296 13.26 1.91 -16.10
C TRP A 296 13.95 3.00 -16.91
N MET A 297 13.95 4.21 -16.38
CA MET A 297 14.65 5.38 -16.93
C MET A 297 15.58 5.91 -15.84
N PRO A 298 16.90 5.66 -15.95
CA PRO A 298 17.86 6.19 -14.98
C PRO A 298 17.79 7.71 -14.85
N GLY A 299 17.86 8.20 -13.62
CA GLY A 299 18.02 9.61 -13.30
C GLY A 299 19.39 10.11 -13.76
N ARG A 300 19.50 11.43 -13.96
CA ARG A 300 20.76 12.10 -14.31
C ARG A 300 21.56 12.47 -13.07
#